data_AF-I4N5P4-F1
#
_entry.id   AF-I4N5P4-F1
#
_cell.length_a   1.000
_cell.length_b   1.000
_cell.length_c   1.000
_cell.angle_alpha   90.00
_cell.angle_beta   90.00
_cell.angle_gamma   90.00
#
_symmetry.space_group_name_H-M   'P 1'
#
loop_
_entity.id
_entity.type
_entity.pdbx_description
1 polymer ?
#
loop_
_entity_poly.entity_id
_entity_poly.type
_entity_poly.pdbx_seq_one_letter_code
_entity_poly.pdbx_strand_id
1 'polypeptide(L)'
;MARTKPPTANVAPKLQLSPQGIERGIARLQERITELAHFDASQLSDDGDSPKLVALSTSIEDTLVRCFGESTSVYYRFSSAAQLHFSPGVWTDDYPQRHHYVEGTQKNILQSMSMLGEAQRTLREDLADHEHEAKPESPDAADKGQSSLSRKVFIVHGHDEGAREMVARFLERLGFQSIILHEQANQGCTVMEKVEAHGEVGFAVVLLTPDDQGCTKGGIPEPRARQNVLLELGYFLGRLGRDKVCALKRGAVEIPSDFAGVVWESMESNSWKQALGRELEAAGHEIDWNKVMRA
;
A
#
# COMPACT_ATOMS: atom_id res chain seq x y z
N MET A 1 -1.05 36.49 17.45
CA MET A 1 -0.62 35.23 18.11
C MET A 1 -0.05 34.32 17.06
N ALA A 2 1.25 34.02 17.14
CA ALA A 2 1.92 33.12 16.21
C ALA A 2 1.32 31.71 16.36
N ARG A 3 0.77 31.14 15.28
CA ARG A 3 0.38 29.74 15.24
C ARG A 3 1.66 28.91 15.32
N THR A 4 1.89 28.30 16.47
CA THR A 4 2.89 27.25 16.66
C THR A 4 2.62 26.15 15.63
N LYS A 5 3.63 25.89 14.79
CA LYS A 5 3.65 24.75 13.87
C LYS A 5 3.39 23.47 14.70
N PRO A 6 2.44 22.60 14.34
CA PRO A 6 2.29 21.33 15.03
C PRO A 6 3.60 20.54 14.93
N PRO A 7 4.01 19.82 15.99
CA PRO A 7 5.23 19.04 15.95
C PRO A 7 5.13 18.02 14.81
N THR A 8 6.15 17.98 13.95
CA THR A 8 6.30 16.89 12.97
C THR A 8 6.49 15.60 13.75
N ALA A 9 5.41 14.85 13.96
CA ALA A 9 5.46 13.53 14.54
C ALA A 9 6.36 12.67 13.66
N ASN A 10 7.49 12.25 14.21
CA ASN A 10 8.45 11.38 13.55
C ASN A 10 7.77 10.01 13.44
N VAL A 11 7.28 9.64 12.25
CA VAL A 11 6.55 8.37 12.06
C VAL A 11 7.54 7.22 12.24
N ALA A 12 7.24 6.32 13.17
CA ALA A 12 8.05 5.13 13.45
C ALA A 12 7.87 4.06 12.36
N PRO A 13 8.89 3.21 12.10
CA PRO A 13 8.76 2.08 11.17
C PRO A 13 7.69 1.08 11.66
N LYS A 14 7.11 0.30 10.73
CA LYS A 14 6.10 -0.73 11.03
C LYS A 14 6.64 -1.70 12.10
N LEU A 15 5.85 -1.95 13.14
CA LEU A 15 6.18 -2.93 14.16
C LEU A 15 6.19 -4.33 13.55
N GLN A 16 7.29 -5.05 13.71
CA GLN A 16 7.43 -6.44 13.27
C GLN A 16 7.03 -7.36 14.43
N LEU A 17 5.97 -8.16 14.22
CA LEU A 17 5.48 -9.14 15.19
C LEU A 17 5.84 -10.55 14.74
N SER A 18 5.98 -11.49 15.67
CA SER A 18 6.07 -12.91 15.33
C SER A 18 4.69 -13.47 14.93
N PRO A 19 4.60 -14.61 14.23
CA PRO A 19 3.32 -15.24 13.90
C PRO A 19 2.39 -15.43 15.11
N GLN A 20 2.94 -15.93 16.24
CA GLN A 20 2.19 -16.04 17.49
C GLN A 20 1.77 -14.68 18.06
N GLY A 21 2.58 -13.64 17.86
CA GLY A 21 2.25 -12.26 18.24
C GLY A 21 1.07 -11.71 17.43
N ILE A 22 1.07 -12.00 16.13
CA ILE A 22 0.02 -11.61 15.18
C ILE A 22 -1.29 -12.33 15.49
N GLU A 23 -1.28 -13.65 15.68
CA GLU A 23 -2.45 -14.43 16.10
C GLU A 23 -3.08 -13.90 17.39
N ARG A 24 -2.24 -13.57 18.39
CA ARG A 24 -2.69 -12.94 19.64
C ARG A 24 -3.27 -11.55 19.41
N GLY A 25 -2.70 -10.78 18.48
CA GLY A 25 -3.23 -9.48 18.06
C GLY A 25 -4.63 -9.60 17.47
N ILE A 26 -4.82 -10.53 16.52
CA ILE A 26 -6.11 -10.84 15.89
C ILE A 26 -7.16 -11.22 16.94
N ALA A 27 -6.79 -12.08 17.89
CA ALA A 27 -7.68 -12.51 18.97
C ALA A 27 -8.10 -11.35 19.89
N ARG A 28 -7.16 -10.46 20.26
CA ARG A 28 -7.46 -9.28 21.08
C ARG A 28 -8.37 -8.30 20.35
N LEU A 29 -8.11 -8.04 19.07
CA LEU A 29 -8.97 -7.20 18.25
C LEU A 29 -10.39 -7.81 18.14
N GLN A 30 -10.49 -9.14 18.05
CA GLN A 30 -11.79 -9.82 18.06
C GLN A 30 -12.54 -9.60 19.37
N GLU A 31 -11.83 -9.71 20.50
CA GLU A 31 -12.39 -9.48 21.83
C GLU A 31 -12.94 -8.05 21.95
N ARG A 32 -12.19 -7.03 21.49
CA ARG A 32 -12.65 -5.63 21.47
C ARG A 32 -13.90 -5.44 20.59
N ILE A 33 -13.96 -6.08 19.42
CA ILE A 33 -15.15 -6.05 18.53
C ILE A 33 -16.36 -6.68 19.24
N THR A 34 -16.15 -7.80 19.94
CA THR A 34 -17.21 -8.47 20.69
C THR A 34 -17.70 -7.60 21.86
N GLU A 35 -16.81 -6.94 22.60
CA GLU A 35 -17.17 -5.99 23.67
C GLU A 35 -17.98 -4.82 23.13
N LEU A 36 -17.56 -4.22 22.01
CA LEU A 36 -18.30 -3.15 21.32
C LEU A 36 -19.70 -3.60 20.88
N ALA A 37 -19.82 -4.81 20.33
CA ALA A 37 -21.11 -5.36 19.89
C ALA A 37 -22.11 -5.58 21.03
N HIS A 38 -21.61 -5.80 22.25
CA HIS A 38 -22.44 -5.99 23.44
C HIS A 38 -22.62 -4.71 24.26
N PHE A 39 -22.03 -3.59 23.84
CA PHE A 39 -22.17 -2.33 24.56
C PHE A 39 -23.56 -1.73 24.37
N ASP A 40 -24.28 -1.55 25.47
CA ASP A 40 -25.60 -0.91 25.47
C ASP A 40 -25.47 0.61 25.67
N ALA A 41 -25.54 1.35 24.56
CA ALA A 41 -25.49 2.81 24.57
C ALA A 41 -26.70 3.48 25.24
N SER A 42 -27.79 2.76 25.53
CA SER A 42 -28.92 3.35 26.27
C SER A 42 -28.59 3.65 27.73
N GLN A 43 -27.55 3.00 28.27
CA GLN A 43 -27.06 3.15 29.65
C GLN A 43 -26.12 4.35 29.85
N LEU A 44 -25.90 5.18 28.82
CA LEU A 44 -25.14 6.42 28.97
C LEU A 44 -25.83 7.40 29.93
N SER A 45 -25.05 8.20 30.64
CA SER A 45 -25.56 9.34 31.41
C SER A 45 -26.10 10.44 30.50
N ASP A 46 -26.78 11.42 31.07
CA ASP A 46 -27.44 12.49 30.31
C ASP A 46 -26.46 13.41 29.56
N ASP A 47 -25.20 13.45 30.01
CA ASP A 47 -24.06 14.11 29.38
C ASP A 47 -23.31 13.21 28.36
N GLY A 48 -23.78 11.98 28.14
CA GLY A 48 -23.20 11.05 27.18
C GLY A 48 -21.99 10.26 27.70
N ASP A 49 -21.65 10.38 28.98
CA ASP A 49 -20.51 9.69 29.56
C ASP A 49 -20.84 8.26 30.03
N SER A 50 -19.79 7.46 30.14
CA SER A 50 -19.84 6.12 30.75
C SER A 50 -18.44 5.63 31.08
N PRO A 51 -18.18 5.21 32.34
CA PRO A 51 -16.91 4.60 32.72
C PRO A 51 -16.56 3.37 31.88
N LYS A 52 -17.59 2.61 31.44
CA LYS A 52 -17.40 1.46 30.55
C LYS A 52 -16.95 1.87 29.15
N LEU A 53 -17.48 2.99 28.64
CA LEU A 53 -17.11 3.52 27.33
C LEU A 53 -15.65 4.00 27.32
N VAL A 54 -15.26 4.75 28.36
CA VAL A 54 -13.87 5.20 28.56
C VAL A 54 -12.90 4.02 28.67
N ALA A 55 -13.27 3.00 29.46
CA ALA A 55 -12.45 1.79 29.60
C ALA A 55 -12.29 1.05 28.26
N LEU A 56 -13.36 0.98 27.45
CA LEU A 56 -13.32 0.34 26.14
C LEU A 56 -12.46 1.13 25.14
N SER A 57 -12.58 2.46 25.12
CA SER A 57 -11.70 3.35 24.34
C SER A 57 -10.22 3.11 24.68
N THR A 58 -9.89 3.09 25.97
CA THR A 58 -8.51 2.86 26.45
C THR A 58 -8.01 1.47 26.07
N SER A 59 -8.85 0.45 26.21
CA SER A 59 -8.52 -0.94 25.86
C SER A 59 -8.28 -1.12 24.35
N ILE A 60 -9.07 -0.42 23.52
CA ILE A 60 -8.88 -0.39 22.07
C ILE A 60 -7.54 0.26 21.73
N GLU A 61 -7.23 1.41 22.33
CA GLU A 61 -5.97 2.11 22.11
C GLU A 61 -4.76 1.22 22.48
N ASP A 62 -4.75 0.62 23.68
CA ASP A 62 -3.68 -0.31 24.09
C ASP A 62 -3.58 -1.52 23.16
N THR A 63 -4.72 -2.05 22.70
CA THR A 63 -4.74 -3.16 21.73
C THR A 63 -4.09 -2.75 20.41
N LEU A 64 -4.41 -1.56 19.88
CA LEU A 64 -3.83 -1.04 18.64
C LEU A 64 -2.33 -0.77 18.78
N VAL A 65 -1.89 -0.20 19.91
CA VAL A 65 -0.46 0.02 20.20
C VAL A 65 0.29 -1.31 20.22
N ARG A 66 -0.26 -2.35 20.86
CA ARG A 66 0.37 -3.69 20.89
C ARG A 66 0.44 -4.35 19.51
N CYS A 67 -0.54 -4.10 18.65
CA CYS A 67 -0.61 -4.71 17.33
C CYS A 67 0.29 -4.00 16.32
N PHE A 68 0.36 -2.66 16.38
CA PHE A 68 0.94 -1.86 15.30
C PHE A 68 2.10 -0.95 15.73
N GLY A 69 2.38 -0.86 17.03
CA GLY A 69 3.40 0.02 17.59
C GLY A 69 2.92 1.46 17.70
N GLU A 70 3.30 2.13 18.79
CA GLU A 70 2.99 3.55 18.98
C GLU A 70 3.68 4.41 17.89
N SER A 71 2.99 5.44 17.40
CA SER A 71 3.49 6.39 16.40
C SER A 71 3.85 5.80 15.03
N THR A 72 3.34 4.62 14.67
CA THR A 72 3.46 4.08 13.31
C THR A 72 2.33 4.59 12.41
N SER A 73 2.56 4.59 11.09
CA SER A 73 1.52 4.95 10.11
C SER A 73 0.28 4.05 10.21
N VAL A 74 0.49 2.76 10.45
CA VAL A 74 -0.57 1.76 10.61
C VAL A 74 -1.36 2.02 11.89
N TYR A 75 -0.68 2.37 12.99
CA TYR A 75 -1.37 2.80 14.21
C TYR A 75 -2.22 4.04 13.96
N TYR A 76 -1.68 5.08 13.30
CA TYR A 76 -2.46 6.29 13.03
C TYR A 76 -3.70 6.04 12.17
N ARG A 77 -3.61 5.13 11.17
CA ARG A 77 -4.76 4.71 10.35
C ARG A 77 -5.92 4.18 11.18
N PHE A 78 -5.64 3.47 12.28
CA PHE A 78 -6.67 2.82 13.10
C PHE A 78 -6.95 3.54 14.43
N SER A 79 -6.12 4.52 14.82
CA SER A 79 -6.21 5.20 16.11
C SER A 79 -7.58 5.82 16.42
N SER A 80 -8.32 6.29 15.39
CA SER A 80 -9.67 6.82 15.58
C SER A 80 -10.70 5.76 15.98
N ALA A 81 -10.39 4.45 15.91
CA ALA A 81 -11.25 3.40 16.43
C ALA A 81 -11.42 3.48 17.96
N ALA A 82 -10.48 4.12 18.67
CA ALA A 82 -10.60 4.37 20.10
C ALA A 82 -11.54 5.56 20.43
N GLN A 83 -11.94 6.35 19.43
CA GLN A 83 -12.81 7.53 19.62
C GLN A 83 -14.28 7.12 19.65
N LEU A 84 -14.74 6.62 20.81
CA LEU A 84 -16.11 6.15 20.97
C LEU A 84 -17.08 7.26 21.40
N HIS A 85 -16.59 8.28 22.11
CA HIS A 85 -17.42 9.37 22.61
C HIS A 85 -17.93 10.27 21.47
N PHE A 86 -19.23 10.57 21.53
CA PHE A 86 -19.81 11.63 20.70
C PHE A 86 -19.59 12.99 21.36
N SER A 87 -19.03 13.94 20.60
CA SER A 87 -18.91 15.35 21.01
C SER A 87 -19.71 16.24 20.06
N PRO A 88 -20.69 17.01 20.54
CA PRO A 88 -21.45 17.92 19.69
C PRO A 88 -20.58 19.11 19.28
N GLY A 89 -20.69 19.52 18.01
CA GLY A 89 -19.96 20.67 17.46
C GLY A 89 -20.61 22.03 17.77
N VAL A 90 -21.84 22.04 18.29
CA VAL A 90 -22.62 23.23 18.64
C VAL A 90 -23.37 22.94 19.94
N TRP A 91 -23.56 23.96 20.76
CA TRP A 91 -24.31 23.89 22.01
C TRP A 91 -25.41 24.96 21.98
N THR A 92 -26.65 24.56 22.21
CA THR A 92 -27.83 25.43 22.34
C THR A 92 -28.67 24.97 23.51
N ASP A 93 -29.70 25.73 23.87
CA ASP A 93 -30.58 25.39 25.01
C ASP A 93 -31.25 24.01 24.86
N ASP A 94 -31.48 23.55 23.62
CA ASP A 94 -32.13 22.28 23.29
C ASP A 94 -31.18 21.25 22.65
N TYR A 95 -29.87 21.50 22.64
CA TYR A 95 -28.89 20.61 22.01
C TYR A 95 -27.50 20.71 22.67
N PRO A 96 -26.83 19.59 22.95
CA PRO A 96 -27.26 18.20 22.76
C PRO A 96 -28.30 17.75 23.78
N GLN A 97 -29.01 16.67 23.45
CA GLN A 97 -29.92 15.98 24.36
C GLN A 97 -29.44 14.54 24.50
N ARG A 98 -29.88 13.82 25.53
CA ARG A 98 -29.48 12.43 25.79
C ARG A 98 -29.53 11.54 24.54
N HIS A 99 -30.59 11.63 23.74
CA HIS A 99 -30.72 10.81 22.53
C HIS A 99 -29.63 11.08 21.49
N HIS A 100 -29.13 12.32 21.38
CA HIS A 100 -28.01 12.66 20.49
C HIS A 100 -26.71 11.98 20.92
N TYR A 101 -26.44 11.91 22.23
CA TYR A 101 -25.29 11.19 22.75
C TYR A 101 -25.40 9.69 22.51
N VAL A 102 -26.58 9.10 22.72
CA VAL A 102 -26.84 7.68 22.45
C VAL A 102 -26.63 7.36 20.98
N GLU A 103 -27.29 8.08 20.07
CA GLU A 103 -27.19 7.86 18.63
C GLU A 103 -25.78 8.12 18.08
N GLY A 104 -25.13 9.18 18.54
CA GLY A 104 -23.76 9.52 18.15
C GLY A 104 -22.78 8.44 18.59
N THR A 105 -22.89 7.98 19.84
CA THR A 105 -22.04 6.91 20.38
C THR A 105 -22.29 5.59 19.65
N GLN A 106 -23.54 5.25 19.31
CA GLN A 106 -23.84 4.06 18.50
C GLN A 106 -23.18 4.11 17.12
N LYS A 107 -23.19 5.26 16.45
CA LYS A 107 -22.49 5.45 15.16
C LYS A 107 -20.98 5.26 15.32
N ASN A 108 -20.39 5.84 16.36
CA ASN A 108 -18.96 5.70 16.65
C ASN A 108 -18.59 4.25 16.96
N ILE A 109 -19.43 3.50 17.69
CA ILE A 109 -19.23 2.07 17.96
C ILE A 109 -19.22 1.27 16.67
N LEU A 110 -20.17 1.49 15.76
CA LEU A 110 -20.20 0.82 14.46
C LEU A 110 -18.96 1.13 13.62
N GLN A 111 -18.53 2.39 13.60
CA GLN A 111 -17.31 2.81 12.92
C GLN A 111 -16.07 2.13 13.53
N SER A 112 -15.98 2.11 14.86
CA SER A 112 -14.90 1.44 15.60
C SER A 112 -14.83 -0.04 15.25
N MET A 113 -15.96 -0.77 15.29
CA MET A 113 -16.01 -2.19 14.91
C MET A 113 -15.53 -2.42 13.47
N SER A 114 -15.91 -1.56 12.54
CA SER A 114 -15.45 -1.64 11.14
C SER A 114 -13.93 -1.45 11.02
N MET A 115 -13.38 -0.45 11.72
CA MET A 115 -11.94 -0.16 11.74
C MET A 115 -11.14 -1.29 12.41
N LEU A 116 -11.64 -1.86 13.50
CA LEU A 116 -11.01 -3.01 14.17
C LEU A 116 -11.06 -4.27 13.29
N GLY A 117 -12.14 -4.47 12.55
CA GLY A 117 -12.25 -5.55 11.58
C GLY A 117 -11.25 -5.41 10.44
N GLU A 118 -10.98 -4.18 9.98
CA GLU A 118 -9.91 -3.89 9.02
C GLU A 118 -8.52 -4.13 9.63
N ALA A 119 -8.28 -3.70 10.87
CA ALA A 119 -7.04 -3.97 11.58
C ALA A 119 -6.77 -5.49 11.72
N GLN A 120 -7.81 -6.30 11.95
CA GLN A 120 -7.68 -7.76 11.93
C GLN A 120 -7.34 -8.32 10.55
N ARG A 121 -7.88 -7.73 9.47
CA ARG A 121 -7.52 -8.15 8.11
C ARG A 121 -6.05 -7.89 7.84
N THR A 122 -5.55 -6.70 8.17
CA THR A 122 -4.12 -6.35 8.07
C THR A 122 -3.22 -7.35 8.83
N LEU A 123 -3.58 -7.71 10.07
CA LEU A 123 -2.80 -8.72 10.80
C LEU A 123 -2.90 -10.13 10.19
N ARG A 124 -4.05 -10.52 9.62
CA ARG A 124 -4.17 -11.82 8.93
C ARG A 124 -3.31 -11.86 7.66
N GLU A 125 -3.16 -10.74 6.98
CA GLU A 125 -2.25 -10.59 5.83
C GLU A 125 -0.80 -10.74 6.30
N ASP A 126 -0.40 -10.02 7.36
CA ASP A 126 0.95 -10.18 7.96
C ASP A 126 1.23 -11.64 8.38
N LEU A 127 0.21 -12.35 8.90
CA LEU A 127 0.35 -13.76 9.25
C LEU A 127 0.54 -14.65 8.00
N ALA A 128 -0.22 -14.37 6.94
CA ALA A 128 -0.12 -15.10 5.67
C ALA A 128 1.25 -14.91 5.01
N ASP A 129 1.83 -13.71 5.12
CA ASP A 129 3.20 -13.44 4.66
C ASP A 129 4.22 -14.30 5.42
N HIS A 130 4.09 -14.41 6.75
CA HIS A 130 4.93 -15.31 7.53
C HIS A 130 4.73 -16.79 7.21
N GLU A 131 3.51 -17.24 6.92
CA GLU A 131 3.25 -18.62 6.50
C GLU A 131 3.85 -18.92 5.12
N HIS A 132 3.95 -17.91 4.25
CA HIS A 132 4.64 -18.00 2.97
C HIS A 132 6.16 -18.07 3.16
N GLU A 133 6.73 -17.25 4.05
CA GLU A 133 8.15 -17.29 4.43
C GLU A 133 8.54 -18.56 5.19
N ALA A 134 7.64 -19.13 6.00
CA ALA A 134 7.89 -20.29 6.85
C ALA A 134 7.66 -21.64 6.16
N LYS A 135 7.06 -21.67 4.96
CA LYS A 135 7.10 -22.86 4.11
C LYS A 135 8.48 -22.94 3.44
N PRO A 136 9.35 -23.87 3.84
CA PRO A 136 10.51 -24.14 3.02
C PRO A 136 9.99 -24.77 1.73
N GLU A 137 10.38 -24.24 0.57
CA GLU A 137 10.69 -25.14 -0.53
C GLU A 137 11.62 -26.20 0.05
N SER A 138 11.16 -27.46 0.06
CA SER A 138 11.87 -28.57 0.66
C SER A 138 13.34 -28.56 0.25
N PRO A 139 14.29 -28.54 1.20
CA PRO A 139 15.71 -28.64 0.89
C PRO A 139 16.01 -30.11 0.64
N ASP A 140 16.04 -30.52 -0.62
CA ASP A 140 16.70 -31.76 -1.00
C ASP A 140 17.90 -31.47 -1.89
N ALA A 141 19.04 -31.93 -1.38
CA ALA A 141 20.37 -32.03 -1.98
C ALA A 141 21.05 -30.73 -2.47
N ALA A 142 21.92 -30.22 -1.60
CA ALA A 142 23.23 -29.66 -1.92
C ALA A 142 23.60 -29.53 -3.41
N ASP A 143 23.64 -28.30 -3.91
CA ASP A 143 24.73 -27.87 -4.77
C ASP A 143 25.04 -26.39 -4.55
N LYS A 144 26.34 -26.07 -4.46
CA LYS A 144 26.82 -24.69 -4.47
C LYS A 144 26.77 -24.22 -5.93
N GLY A 145 25.63 -23.68 -6.34
CA GLY A 145 25.45 -23.07 -7.66
C GLY A 145 24.49 -21.89 -7.59
N GLN A 146 25.00 -20.70 -7.94
CA GLN A 146 24.29 -19.45 -8.26
C GLN A 146 22.78 -19.41 -7.94
N SER A 147 22.40 -18.64 -6.91
CA SER A 147 21.02 -18.20 -6.70
C SER A 147 20.50 -17.56 -7.99
N SER A 148 19.63 -18.25 -8.73
CA SER A 148 18.98 -17.69 -9.91
C SER A 148 18.12 -16.50 -9.48
N LEU A 149 18.29 -15.37 -10.16
CA LEU A 149 17.44 -14.20 -9.94
C LEU A 149 15.98 -14.58 -10.22
N SER A 150 15.07 -14.13 -9.35
CA SER A 150 13.62 -14.27 -9.54
C SER A 150 13.22 -13.81 -10.94
N ARG A 151 12.43 -14.62 -11.65
CA ARG A 151 11.91 -14.28 -12.98
C ARG A 151 10.62 -13.47 -12.92
N LYS A 152 10.33 -12.81 -11.80
CA LYS A 152 9.17 -11.93 -11.64
C LYS A 152 9.57 -10.49 -12.00
N VAL A 153 8.73 -9.80 -12.77
CA VAL A 153 8.93 -8.40 -13.19
C VAL A 153 7.66 -7.60 -12.94
N PHE A 154 7.78 -6.49 -12.22
CA PHE A 154 6.66 -5.56 -12.05
C PHE A 154 6.42 -4.75 -13.31
N ILE A 155 5.14 -4.57 -13.66
CA ILE A 155 4.72 -3.63 -14.70
C ILE A 155 3.85 -2.56 -14.04
N VAL A 156 4.37 -1.35 -14.00
CA VAL A 156 3.64 -0.15 -13.59
C VAL A 156 3.06 0.51 -14.83
N HIS A 157 1.77 0.79 -14.83
CA HIS A 157 1.07 1.43 -15.95
C HIS A 157 -0.07 2.30 -15.44
N GLY A 158 -0.51 3.25 -16.26
CA GLY A 158 -1.76 3.96 -16.02
C GLY A 158 -2.89 3.40 -16.91
N HIS A 159 -3.52 4.21 -17.75
CA HIS A 159 -4.72 3.80 -18.50
C HIS A 159 -4.44 3.12 -19.85
N ASP A 160 -3.20 3.13 -20.33
CA ASP A 160 -2.83 2.49 -21.60
C ASP A 160 -2.67 0.96 -21.46
N GLU A 161 -3.81 0.27 -21.45
CA GLU A 161 -3.91 -1.19 -21.41
C GLU A 161 -3.17 -1.86 -22.59
N GLY A 162 -3.12 -1.21 -23.75
CA GLY A 162 -2.43 -1.74 -24.93
C GLY A 162 -0.92 -1.79 -24.72
N ALA A 163 -0.33 -0.71 -24.21
CA ALA A 163 1.10 -0.67 -23.89
C ALA A 163 1.46 -1.69 -22.81
N ARG A 164 0.61 -1.81 -21.77
CA ARG A 164 0.76 -2.82 -20.71
C ARG A 164 0.79 -4.23 -21.26
N GLU A 165 -0.24 -4.62 -22.02
CA GLU A 165 -0.37 -5.96 -22.56
C GLU A 165 0.78 -6.32 -23.51
N MET A 166 1.24 -5.35 -24.30
CA MET A 166 2.41 -5.52 -25.18
C MET A 166 3.67 -5.86 -24.40
N VAL A 167 3.92 -5.18 -23.29
CA VAL A 167 5.09 -5.39 -22.43
C VAL A 167 4.97 -6.70 -21.66
N ALA A 168 3.80 -7.00 -21.09
CA ALA A 168 3.53 -8.26 -20.40
C ALA A 168 3.79 -9.47 -21.29
N ARG A 169 3.20 -9.49 -22.49
CA ARG A 169 3.42 -10.57 -23.47
C ARG A 169 4.87 -10.71 -23.89
N PHE A 170 5.59 -9.60 -24.02
CA PHE A 170 7.00 -9.65 -24.37
C PHE A 170 7.83 -10.29 -23.26
N LEU A 171 7.62 -9.88 -22.00
CA LEU A 171 8.27 -10.45 -20.82
C LEU A 171 7.96 -11.95 -20.66
N GLU A 172 6.70 -12.35 -20.86
CA GLU A 172 6.27 -13.76 -20.82
C GLU A 172 6.97 -14.63 -21.88
N ARG A 173 7.15 -14.11 -23.10
CA ARG A 173 7.93 -14.83 -24.13
C ARG A 173 9.38 -15.06 -23.70
N LEU A 174 9.96 -14.11 -22.97
CA LEU A 174 11.29 -14.21 -22.37
C LEU A 174 11.32 -15.09 -21.10
N GLY A 175 10.19 -15.68 -20.72
CA GLY A 175 10.06 -16.56 -19.56
C GLY A 175 10.02 -15.81 -18.22
N PHE A 176 9.60 -14.54 -18.22
CA PHE A 176 9.31 -13.81 -16.99
C PHE A 176 7.82 -13.87 -16.64
N GLN A 177 7.54 -13.84 -15.35
CA GLN A 177 6.19 -13.62 -14.83
C GLN A 177 5.96 -12.11 -14.69
N SER A 178 5.00 -11.60 -15.46
CA SER A 178 4.53 -10.21 -15.35
C SER A 178 3.65 -10.05 -14.10
N ILE A 179 3.92 -9.04 -13.28
CA ILE A 179 3.10 -8.71 -12.10
C ILE A 179 2.54 -7.31 -12.29
N ILE A 180 1.22 -7.20 -12.30
CA ILE A 180 0.47 -5.99 -12.65
C ILE A 180 -0.38 -5.59 -11.44
N LEU A 181 -0.02 -4.47 -10.82
CA LEU A 181 -0.54 -4.08 -9.51
C LEU A 181 -2.01 -3.61 -9.55
N HIS A 182 -2.47 -3.11 -10.70
CA HIS A 182 -3.82 -2.56 -10.87
C HIS A 182 -4.92 -3.60 -11.13
N GLU A 183 -4.56 -4.85 -11.47
CA GLU A 183 -5.52 -5.93 -11.82
C GLU A 183 -5.87 -6.86 -10.64
N GLN A 184 -5.20 -6.74 -9.49
CA GLN A 184 -5.58 -7.47 -8.27
C GLN A 184 -6.69 -6.73 -7.51
N ALA A 185 -7.78 -7.44 -7.17
CA ALA A 185 -8.92 -6.90 -6.44
C ALA A 185 -8.48 -5.96 -5.32
N ASN A 186 -8.95 -4.70 -5.37
CA ASN A 186 -8.58 -3.67 -4.41
C ASN A 186 -9.21 -3.98 -3.05
N GLN A 187 -8.52 -4.77 -2.24
CA GLN A 187 -8.83 -5.04 -0.83
C GLN A 187 -8.45 -3.84 0.08
N GLY A 188 -8.52 -2.61 -0.43
CA GLY A 188 -8.11 -1.40 0.31
C GLY A 188 -6.59 -1.18 0.40
N CYS A 189 -5.76 -2.06 -0.16
CA CYS A 189 -4.31 -1.92 -0.17
C CYS A 189 -3.81 -0.93 -1.23
N THR A 190 -2.87 -0.09 -0.83
CA THR A 190 -2.11 0.77 -1.74
C THR A 190 -1.19 -0.08 -2.61
N VAL A 191 -0.81 0.47 -3.76
CA VAL A 191 0.11 -0.20 -4.68
C VAL A 191 1.44 -0.58 -3.99
N MET A 192 1.85 0.19 -2.97
CA MET A 192 3.06 -0.03 -2.18
C MET A 192 2.97 -1.31 -1.33
N GLU A 193 1.84 -1.55 -0.67
CA GLU A 193 1.59 -2.75 0.16
C GLU A 193 1.56 -4.01 -0.72
N LYS A 194 0.99 -3.92 -1.94
CA LYS A 194 1.04 -5.02 -2.91
C LYS A 194 2.47 -5.33 -3.39
N VAL A 195 3.36 -4.33 -3.45
CA VAL A 195 4.77 -4.55 -3.82
C VAL A 195 5.55 -5.21 -2.70
N GLU A 196 5.28 -4.88 -1.43
CA GLU A 196 5.90 -5.52 -0.27
C GLU A 196 5.58 -7.03 -0.20
N ALA A 197 4.33 -7.42 -0.50
CA ALA A 197 3.89 -8.81 -0.55
C ALA A 197 4.57 -9.67 -1.65
N HIS A 198 5.22 -9.04 -2.64
CA HIS A 198 5.98 -9.73 -3.68
C HIS A 198 7.48 -9.44 -3.57
N GLY A 199 8.02 -9.42 -2.34
CA GLY A 199 9.40 -9.03 -1.99
C GLY A 199 10.55 -9.74 -2.75
N GLU A 200 10.24 -10.74 -3.57
CA GLU A 200 11.16 -11.45 -4.46
C GLU A 200 11.35 -10.78 -5.83
N VAL A 201 10.63 -9.71 -6.17
CA VAL A 201 10.75 -9.07 -7.50
C VAL A 201 12.03 -8.25 -7.59
N GLY A 202 12.90 -8.62 -8.54
CA GLY A 202 14.20 -7.98 -8.75
C GLY A 202 14.22 -6.87 -9.80
N PHE A 203 13.14 -6.65 -10.55
CA PHE A 203 13.12 -5.71 -11.68
C PHE A 203 11.72 -5.10 -11.90
N ALA A 204 11.67 -3.83 -12.33
CA ALA A 204 10.43 -3.14 -12.65
C ALA A 204 10.48 -2.46 -14.02
N VAL A 205 9.37 -2.54 -14.75
CA VAL A 205 9.12 -1.80 -15.99
C VAL A 205 8.03 -0.78 -15.74
N VAL A 206 8.29 0.49 -16.04
CA VAL A 206 7.36 1.60 -15.79
C VAL A 206 6.92 2.22 -17.11
N LEU A 207 5.61 2.24 -17.37
CA LEU A 207 5.04 2.78 -18.59
C LEU A 207 4.61 4.24 -18.39
N LEU A 208 5.33 5.15 -19.03
CA LEU A 208 5.06 6.59 -19.04
C LEU A 208 4.22 6.92 -20.27
N THR A 209 2.90 6.91 -20.10
CA THR A 209 1.89 7.18 -21.14
C THR A 209 1.15 8.49 -20.87
N PRO A 210 0.60 9.17 -21.89
CA PRO A 210 -0.04 10.48 -21.76
C PRO A 210 -1.49 10.36 -21.22
N ASP A 211 -1.64 9.76 -20.04
CA ASP A 211 -2.94 9.42 -19.48
C ASP A 211 -3.68 10.61 -18.87
N ASP A 212 -2.92 11.56 -18.32
CA ASP A 212 -3.44 12.74 -17.64
C ASP A 212 -2.99 14.01 -18.38
N GLN A 213 -3.58 15.16 -18.02
CA GLN A 213 -3.07 16.49 -18.39
C GLN A 213 -2.73 17.29 -17.14
N GLY A 214 -1.70 18.12 -17.21
CA GLY A 214 -1.30 18.99 -16.10
C GLY A 214 -0.49 20.19 -16.55
N CYS A 215 -0.34 21.17 -15.67
CA CYS A 215 0.52 22.33 -15.89
C CYS A 215 0.91 22.98 -14.57
N THR A 216 1.91 23.86 -14.63
CA THR A 216 2.17 24.83 -13.57
C THR A 216 0.98 25.78 -13.44
N LYS A 217 0.80 26.38 -12.26
CA LYS A 217 -0.33 27.28 -12.01
C LYS A 217 -0.33 28.45 -13.00
N GLY A 218 -1.39 28.52 -13.82
CA GLY A 218 -1.55 29.54 -14.87
C GLY A 218 -0.95 29.17 -16.23
N GLY A 219 -0.43 27.95 -16.39
CA GLY A 219 0.07 27.42 -17.66
C GLY A 219 -1.02 26.79 -18.54
N ILE A 220 -0.60 26.29 -19.71
CA ILE A 220 -1.44 25.50 -20.61
C ILE A 220 -1.30 24.03 -20.22
N PRO A 221 -2.39 23.28 -20.01
CA PRO A 221 -2.32 21.85 -19.72
C PRO A 221 -1.62 21.07 -20.84
N GLU A 222 -0.59 20.31 -20.47
CA GLU A 222 0.15 19.41 -21.36
C GLU A 222 -0.09 17.95 -20.98
N PRO A 223 0.02 17.00 -21.92
CA PRO A 223 -0.08 15.58 -21.62
C PRO A 223 1.04 15.11 -20.68
N ARG A 224 0.69 14.34 -19.66
CA ARG A 224 1.63 13.82 -18.66
C ARG A 224 1.29 12.40 -18.22
N ALA A 225 2.27 11.76 -17.59
CA ALA A 225 2.06 10.46 -16.95
C ALA A 225 1.13 10.60 -15.76
N ARG A 226 0.36 9.54 -15.49
CA ARG A 226 -0.50 9.48 -14.31
C ARG A 226 0.32 9.67 -13.04
N GLN A 227 -0.19 10.45 -12.08
CA GLN A 227 0.57 10.78 -10.87
C GLN A 227 0.97 9.54 -10.04
N ASN A 228 0.10 8.54 -9.97
CA ASN A 228 0.39 7.28 -9.27
C ASN A 228 1.56 6.52 -9.94
N VAL A 229 1.64 6.53 -11.27
CA VAL A 229 2.75 5.93 -12.02
C VAL A 229 4.08 6.60 -11.68
N LEU A 230 4.09 7.93 -11.54
CA LEU A 230 5.30 8.67 -11.13
C LEU A 230 5.69 8.41 -9.68
N LEU A 231 4.72 8.25 -8.78
CA LEU A 231 4.97 7.86 -7.39
C LEU A 231 5.61 6.46 -7.34
N GLU A 232 5.06 5.50 -8.06
CA GLU A 232 5.55 4.13 -8.15
C GLU A 232 6.94 4.05 -8.80
N LEU A 233 7.20 4.86 -9.84
CA LEU A 233 8.54 5.03 -10.40
C LEU A 233 9.55 5.45 -9.33
N GLY A 234 9.23 6.51 -8.57
CA GLY A 234 10.09 7.00 -7.49
C GLY A 234 10.34 5.93 -6.42
N TYR A 235 9.30 5.18 -6.06
CA TYR A 235 9.42 4.07 -5.12
C TYR A 235 10.35 2.97 -5.63
N PHE A 236 10.15 2.47 -6.85
CA PHE A 236 10.99 1.39 -7.40
C PHE A 236 12.46 1.82 -7.57
N LEU A 237 12.71 3.08 -7.96
CA LEU A 237 14.07 3.62 -8.01
C LEU A 237 14.73 3.63 -6.63
N GLY A 238 13.99 3.96 -5.57
CA GLY A 238 14.50 3.93 -4.20
C GLY A 238 14.65 2.52 -3.62
N ARG A 239 13.75 1.60 -3.97
CA ARG A 239 13.67 0.23 -3.43
C ARG A 239 14.63 -0.74 -4.12
N LEU A 240 14.66 -0.75 -5.45
CA LEU A 240 15.43 -1.69 -6.26
C LEU A 240 16.79 -1.14 -6.70
N GLY A 241 16.89 0.18 -6.83
CA GLY A 241 18.01 0.85 -7.48
C GLY A 241 17.72 1.17 -8.95
N ARG A 242 18.49 2.10 -9.51
CA ARG A 242 18.27 2.63 -10.87
C ARG A 242 18.57 1.59 -11.96
N ASP A 243 19.49 0.68 -11.69
CA ASP A 243 19.94 -0.42 -12.54
C ASP A 243 18.90 -1.54 -12.70
N LYS A 244 17.80 -1.48 -11.96
CA LYS A 244 16.74 -2.49 -11.94
C LYS A 244 15.36 -1.94 -12.29
N VAL A 245 15.33 -0.74 -12.86
CA VAL A 245 14.11 -0.05 -13.26
C VAL A 245 14.25 0.45 -14.69
N CYS A 246 13.39 -0.05 -15.59
CA CYS A 246 13.33 0.39 -16.97
C CYS A 246 12.06 1.21 -17.21
N ALA A 247 12.21 2.49 -17.58
CA ALA A 247 11.08 3.33 -17.96
C ALA A 247 10.85 3.26 -19.49
N LEU A 248 9.62 3.01 -19.92
CA LEU A 248 9.21 3.03 -21.31
C LEU A 248 8.25 4.20 -21.53
N LYS A 249 8.58 5.08 -22.46
CA LYS A 249 7.80 6.29 -22.77
C LYS A 249 7.04 6.11 -24.07
N ARG A 250 5.74 6.40 -24.06
CA ARG A 250 4.89 6.46 -25.25
C ARG A 250 4.33 7.87 -25.42
N GLY A 251 4.39 8.40 -26.64
CA GLY A 251 3.89 9.72 -26.97
C GLY A 251 4.65 10.87 -26.30
N ALA A 252 4.05 12.06 -26.38
CA ALA A 252 4.53 13.25 -25.68
C ALA A 252 4.02 13.22 -24.24
N VAL A 253 4.95 13.19 -23.28
CA VAL A 253 4.68 13.13 -21.84
C VAL A 253 5.64 14.07 -21.13
N GLU A 254 5.11 14.99 -20.32
CA GLU A 254 5.87 15.76 -19.35
C GLU A 254 6.40 14.83 -18.24
N ILE A 255 7.72 14.84 -18.02
CA ILE A 255 8.40 14.07 -16.97
C ILE A 255 9.04 15.07 -15.99
N PRO A 256 8.79 14.94 -14.66
CA PRO A 256 9.41 15.82 -13.68
C PRO A 256 10.94 15.83 -13.76
N SER A 257 11.55 17.00 -13.52
CA SER A 257 13.01 17.19 -13.62
C SER A 257 13.80 16.28 -12.69
N ASP A 258 13.24 15.89 -11.54
CA ASP A 258 13.87 14.96 -10.60
C ASP A 258 14.08 13.56 -11.21
N PHE A 259 13.27 13.20 -12.22
CA PHE A 259 13.43 11.97 -13.00
C PHE A 259 14.22 12.17 -14.29
N ALA A 260 14.72 13.37 -14.59
CA ALA A 260 15.48 13.64 -15.83
C ALA A 260 16.78 12.83 -15.97
N GLY A 261 17.28 12.25 -14.86
CA GLY A 261 18.41 11.33 -14.87
C GLY A 261 18.04 9.85 -15.11
N VAL A 262 16.75 9.49 -15.06
CA VAL A 262 16.29 8.13 -15.36
C VAL A 262 16.33 7.95 -16.87
N VAL A 263 16.96 6.88 -17.36
CA VAL A 263 16.94 6.57 -18.79
C VAL A 263 15.57 6.01 -19.14
N TRP A 264 14.92 6.55 -20.16
CA TRP A 264 13.68 5.99 -20.69
C TRP A 264 13.80 5.69 -22.17
N GLU A 265 13.14 4.62 -22.59
CA GLU A 265 13.15 4.14 -23.96
C GLU A 265 11.83 4.46 -24.66
N SER A 266 11.91 4.91 -25.91
CA SER A 266 10.73 5.27 -26.67
C SER A 266 10.00 4.04 -27.20
N MET A 267 8.69 3.96 -26.96
CA MET A 267 7.80 2.92 -27.49
C MET A 267 7.31 3.20 -28.92
N GLU A 268 7.71 4.31 -29.55
CA GLU A 268 7.29 4.67 -30.91
C GLU A 268 7.86 3.73 -31.99
N SER A 269 8.90 2.98 -31.65
CA SER A 269 9.49 1.95 -32.51
C SER A 269 9.61 0.63 -31.73
N ASN A 270 9.73 -0.50 -32.41
CA ASN A 270 9.94 -1.80 -31.75
C ASN A 270 11.32 -1.96 -31.06
N SER A 271 12.17 -0.93 -31.08
CA SER A 271 13.50 -0.97 -30.47
C SER A 271 13.47 -1.09 -28.94
N TRP A 272 12.37 -0.67 -28.29
CA TRP A 272 12.20 -0.79 -26.84
C TRP A 272 12.32 -2.23 -26.34
N LYS A 273 11.96 -3.23 -27.15
CA LYS A 273 12.11 -4.66 -26.79
C LYS A 273 13.57 -5.05 -26.62
N GLN A 274 14.43 -4.58 -27.52
CA GLN A 274 15.86 -4.83 -27.45
C GLN A 274 16.48 -4.06 -26.29
N ALA A 275 16.05 -2.83 -26.05
CA ALA A 275 16.51 -2.04 -24.92
C ALA A 275 16.11 -2.71 -23.59
N LEU A 276 14.85 -3.10 -23.42
CA LEU A 276 14.39 -3.83 -22.25
C LEU A 276 15.14 -5.15 -22.05
N GLY A 277 15.44 -5.88 -23.13
CA GLY A 277 16.29 -7.07 -23.06
C GLY A 277 17.70 -6.78 -22.52
N ARG A 278 18.32 -5.67 -22.95
CA ARG A 278 19.64 -5.25 -22.45
C ARG A 278 19.58 -4.86 -20.98
N GLU A 279 18.55 -4.14 -20.56
CA GLU A 279 18.41 -3.72 -19.15
C GLU A 279 18.19 -4.92 -18.23
N LEU A 280 17.38 -5.91 -18.64
CA LEU A 280 17.20 -7.15 -17.88
C LEU A 280 18.50 -7.96 -17.78
N GLU A 281 19.28 -8.05 -18.87
CA GLU A 281 20.59 -8.69 -18.87
C GLU A 281 21.59 -7.96 -17.97
N ALA A 282 21.61 -6.62 -18.02
CA ALA A 282 22.45 -5.77 -17.17
C ALA A 282 22.09 -5.90 -15.68
N ALA A 283 20.81 -6.11 -15.36
CA ALA A 283 20.34 -6.44 -14.02
C ALA A 283 20.70 -7.88 -13.57
N GLY A 284 21.34 -8.66 -14.45
CA GLY A 284 21.86 -9.99 -14.17
C GLY A 284 20.97 -11.14 -14.60
N HIS A 285 19.83 -10.88 -15.25
CA HIS A 285 18.94 -11.95 -15.72
C HIS A 285 19.50 -12.63 -16.98
N GLU A 286 19.31 -13.94 -17.07
CA GLU A 286 19.61 -14.67 -18.31
C GLU A 286 18.53 -14.40 -19.38
N ILE A 287 18.98 -13.87 -20.53
CA ILE A 287 18.14 -13.46 -21.65
C ILE A 287 18.43 -14.29 -22.90
N ASP A 288 17.39 -14.91 -23.44
CA ASP A 288 17.45 -15.56 -24.76
C ASP A 288 17.29 -14.51 -25.88
N TRP A 289 18.41 -14.02 -26.39
CA TRP A 289 18.45 -13.03 -27.47
C TRP A 289 17.80 -13.48 -28.77
N ASN A 290 17.66 -14.80 -29.03
CA ASN A 290 16.92 -15.26 -30.20
C ASN A 290 15.44 -14.92 -30.09
N LYS A 291 14.87 -14.99 -28.87
CA LYS A 291 13.49 -14.60 -28.63
C LYS A 291 13.32 -13.09 -28.74
N VAL A 292 14.27 -12.30 -28.21
CA VAL A 292 14.24 -10.83 -28.32
C VAL A 292 14.24 -10.37 -29.79
N MET A 293 15.12 -10.95 -30.62
CA MET A 293 15.28 -10.53 -32.01
C MET A 293 14.12 -10.95 -32.93
N ARG A 294 13.30 -11.92 -32.51
CA ARG A 294 12.13 -12.41 -33.24
C ARG A 294 10.80 -11.79 -32.76
N ALA A 295 10.82 -10.95 -31.73
CA ALA A 295 9.64 -10.54 -30.97
C ALA A 295 8.83 -9.38 -31.55
#